data_AF-X1DBI7-F1
#
_entry.id   AF-X1DBI7-F1
#
_cell.length_a   1.000
_cell.length_b   1.000
_cell.length_c   1.000
_cell.angle_alpha   90.00
_cell.angle_beta   90.00
_cell.angle_gamma   90.00
#
_symmetry.space_group_name_H-M   'P 1'
#
loop_
_entity.id
_entity.type
_entity.pdbx_description
1 polymer ?
#
loop_
_entity_poly.entity_id
_entity_poly.type
_entity_poly.pdbx_seq_one_letter_code
_entity_poly.pdbx_strand_id
1 'polypeptide(L)'
;PQISMTDSKKLTLNLEGSPEEWVEKFRNLRNPRDIATLLDVDYELLVYYLYKIPYENRYRVFQIKKRRSSSSTRTISAPAKSLKIIQHKLAQVLASVYEPKAPVHGFRKGKSILTNAERHVNQKYVLNVDLSNFFPSINFGRVRGMFMAVPYKLDEKVATVLAQICCFNNELPQGAPTSPIVSN
;
A
#
# COMPACT_ATOMS: atom_id res chain seq x y z
N PRO A 1 -16.15 27.06 -2.76
CA PRO A 1 -17.48 26.41 -2.65
C PRO A 1 -17.47 25.33 -1.56
N GLN A 2 -18.09 25.64 -0.42
CA GLN A 2 -18.35 24.67 0.64
C GLN A 2 -19.28 23.60 0.10
N ILE A 3 -18.79 22.38 -0.06
CA ILE A 3 -19.65 21.21 -0.25
C ILE A 3 -20.29 20.96 1.12
N SER A 4 -21.60 21.11 1.20
CA SER A 4 -22.40 20.74 2.36
C SER A 4 -22.20 19.25 2.64
N MET A 5 -21.42 18.94 3.68
CA MET A 5 -21.20 17.58 4.18
C MET A 5 -22.43 17.14 4.99
N THR A 6 -23.48 16.73 4.31
CA THR A 6 -24.57 15.96 4.92
C THR A 6 -24.25 14.47 4.76
N ASP A 7 -23.98 13.82 5.90
CA ASP A 7 -23.84 12.37 6.09
C ASP A 7 -22.71 11.63 5.36
N SER A 8 -21.50 12.20 5.27
CA SER A 8 -20.30 11.42 4.94
C SER A 8 -19.98 10.46 6.11
N LYS A 9 -19.99 9.15 5.85
CA LYS A 9 -19.61 8.11 6.82
C LYS A 9 -18.24 8.48 7.42
N LYS A 10 -18.15 8.62 8.74
CA LYS A 10 -16.91 9.03 9.40
C LYS A 10 -15.82 8.00 9.07
N LEU A 11 -14.74 8.42 8.38
CA LEU A 11 -13.65 7.52 7.99
C LEU A 11 -13.01 6.87 9.22
N THR A 12 -13.31 5.59 9.43
CA THR A 12 -12.68 4.73 10.44
C THR A 12 -11.39 4.14 9.87
N LEU A 13 -10.43 3.82 10.75
CA LEU A 13 -9.14 3.25 10.33
C LEU A 13 -9.28 1.79 9.89
N ASN A 14 -10.13 1.05 10.58
CA ASN A 14 -10.32 -0.38 10.36
C ASN A 14 -11.43 -0.61 9.35
N LEU A 15 -11.25 -1.64 8.52
CA LEU A 15 -12.28 -2.05 7.58
C LEU A 15 -13.32 -2.91 8.31
N GLU A 16 -14.60 -2.68 8.03
CA GLU A 16 -15.69 -3.53 8.53
C GLU A 16 -15.81 -4.81 7.71
N GLY A 17 -16.29 -5.90 8.33
CA GLY A 17 -16.44 -7.21 7.70
C GLY A 17 -15.30 -8.18 7.99
N SER A 18 -15.35 -9.37 7.38
CA SER A 18 -14.36 -10.42 7.56
C SER A 18 -13.31 -10.46 6.44
N PRO A 19 -12.12 -11.04 6.68
CA PRO A 19 -11.12 -11.25 5.63
C PRO A 19 -11.66 -11.96 4.39
N GLU A 20 -12.55 -12.94 4.56
CA GLU A 20 -13.15 -13.71 3.47
C GLU A 20 -14.03 -12.82 2.59
N GLU A 21 -14.86 -11.97 3.20
CA GLU A 21 -15.69 -10.99 2.50
C GLU A 21 -14.84 -9.99 1.70
N TRP A 22 -13.72 -9.55 2.27
CA TRP A 22 -12.80 -8.63 1.59
C TRP A 22 -12.14 -9.28 0.38
N VAL A 23 -11.73 -10.55 0.50
CA VAL A 23 -11.14 -11.32 -0.59
C VAL A 23 -12.15 -11.51 -1.72
N GLU A 24 -13.39 -11.85 -1.39
CA GLU A 24 -14.47 -11.99 -2.38
C GLU A 24 -14.75 -10.68 -3.11
N LYS A 25 -14.92 -9.57 -2.37
CA LYS A 25 -15.13 -8.24 -2.97
C LYS A 25 -13.95 -7.82 -3.84
N PHE A 26 -12.71 -8.06 -3.39
CA PHE A 26 -11.51 -7.72 -4.16
C PHE A 26 -11.42 -8.47 -5.48
N ARG A 27 -11.73 -9.78 -5.49
CA ARG A 27 -11.72 -10.61 -6.71
C ARG A 27 -12.79 -10.20 -7.71
N ASN A 28 -13.86 -9.56 -7.25
CA ASN A 28 -14.99 -9.13 -8.07
C ASN A 28 -14.97 -7.65 -8.45
N LEU A 29 -13.86 -6.92 -8.22
CA LEU A 29 -13.73 -5.53 -8.64
C LEU A 29 -13.81 -5.39 -10.16
N ARG A 30 -14.72 -4.56 -10.65
CA ARG A 30 -14.92 -4.27 -12.09
C ARG A 30 -14.71 -2.80 -12.41
N ASN A 31 -14.96 -1.91 -11.45
CA ASN A 31 -14.89 -0.48 -11.66
C ASN A 31 -14.49 0.30 -10.38
N PRO A 32 -14.17 1.60 -10.49
CA PRO A 32 -13.72 2.40 -9.35
C PRO A 32 -14.74 2.54 -8.20
N ARG A 33 -16.05 2.38 -8.45
CA ARG A 33 -17.06 2.39 -7.38
C ARG A 33 -16.95 1.15 -6.51
N ASP A 34 -16.67 0.00 -7.11
CA ASP A 34 -16.47 -1.25 -6.36
C ASP A 34 -15.29 -1.12 -5.39
N ILE A 35 -14.25 -0.37 -5.76
CA ILE A 35 -13.11 -0.06 -4.87
C ILE A 35 -13.58 0.80 -3.69
N ALA A 36 -14.40 1.81 -3.93
CA ALA A 36 -14.95 2.64 -2.86
C ALA A 36 -15.80 1.81 -1.88
N THR A 37 -16.66 0.92 -2.41
CA THR A 37 -17.44 -0.03 -1.62
C THR A 37 -16.57 -1.01 -0.85
N LEU A 38 -15.55 -1.59 -1.48
CA LEU A 38 -14.58 -2.49 -0.83
C LEU A 38 -13.87 -1.82 0.33
N LEU A 39 -13.50 -0.54 0.17
CA LEU A 39 -12.77 0.22 1.18
C LEU A 39 -13.70 0.95 2.17
N ASP A 40 -15.02 0.74 2.10
CA ASP A 40 -16.00 1.41 2.95
C ASP A 40 -15.75 2.94 3.00
N VAL A 41 -15.72 3.55 1.82
CA VAL A 41 -15.58 5.00 1.62
C VAL A 41 -16.56 5.47 0.55
N ASP A 42 -17.00 6.73 0.66
CA ASP A 42 -17.83 7.34 -0.38
C ASP A 42 -17.05 7.46 -1.69
N TYR A 43 -17.70 7.16 -2.82
CA TYR A 43 -17.05 7.18 -4.13
C TYR A 43 -16.54 8.59 -4.48
N GLU A 44 -17.31 9.61 -4.16
CA GLU A 44 -17.00 11.02 -4.36
C GLU A 44 -15.78 11.43 -3.55
N LEU A 45 -15.62 10.88 -2.35
CA LEU A 45 -14.47 11.09 -1.49
C LEU A 45 -13.22 10.42 -2.09
N LEU A 46 -13.34 9.18 -2.58
CA LEU A 46 -12.25 8.49 -3.27
C LEU A 46 -11.80 9.29 -4.49
N VAL A 47 -12.74 9.72 -5.34
CA VAL A 47 -12.46 10.55 -6.51
C VAL A 47 -11.82 11.88 -6.11
N TYR A 48 -12.29 12.50 -5.02
CA TYR A 48 -11.70 13.74 -4.53
C TYR A 48 -10.22 13.58 -4.18
N TYR A 49 -9.84 12.55 -3.41
CA TYR A 49 -8.46 12.35 -3.01
C TYR A 49 -7.54 11.86 -4.14
N LEU A 50 -8.09 11.17 -5.14
CA LEU A 50 -7.31 10.69 -6.27
C LEU A 50 -7.14 11.73 -7.39
N TYR A 51 -8.10 12.64 -7.57
CA TYR A 51 -8.12 13.51 -8.75
C TYR A 51 -8.28 15.01 -8.44
N LYS A 52 -9.01 15.39 -7.38
CA LYS A 52 -9.38 16.80 -7.15
C LYS A 52 -8.46 17.51 -6.16
N ILE A 53 -7.98 16.82 -5.13
CA ILE A 53 -7.07 17.43 -4.17
C ILE A 53 -5.75 17.79 -4.88
N PRO A 54 -5.22 19.01 -4.64
CA PRO A 54 -3.91 19.39 -5.14
C PRO A 54 -2.86 18.36 -4.75
N TYR A 55 -1.95 18.10 -5.67
CA TYR A 55 -1.05 16.96 -5.61
C TYR A 55 -0.11 17.03 -4.38
N GLU A 56 0.37 18.22 -4.08
CA GLU A 56 1.18 18.60 -2.92
C GLU A 56 0.47 18.38 -1.58
N ASN A 57 -0.87 18.39 -1.56
CA ASN A 57 -1.67 18.20 -0.35
C ASN A 57 -1.97 16.72 -0.05
N ARG A 58 -1.58 15.80 -0.95
CA ARG A 58 -1.78 14.36 -0.76
C ARG A 58 -0.75 13.76 0.21
N TYR A 59 0.45 14.34 0.24
CA TYR A 59 1.58 13.83 1.01
C TYR A 59 2.37 14.96 1.66
N ARG A 60 2.73 14.76 2.92
CA ARG A 60 3.75 15.55 3.59
C ARG A 60 5.11 14.90 3.37
N VAL A 61 6.00 15.61 2.69
CA VAL A 61 7.37 15.16 2.43
C VAL A 61 8.32 15.78 3.46
N PHE A 62 9.16 14.95 4.08
CA PHE A 62 10.19 15.40 5.02
C PHE A 62 11.39 14.45 5.03
N GLN A 63 12.53 14.90 5.55
CA GLN A 63 13.74 14.09 5.61
C GLN A 63 14.03 13.62 7.04
N ILE A 64 14.52 12.38 7.16
CA ILE A 64 15.02 11.81 8.43
C ILE A 64 16.47 11.36 8.24
N LYS A 65 17.31 11.48 9.27
CA LYS A 65 18.70 10.97 9.21
C LYS A 65 18.71 9.44 9.18
N LYS A 66 19.63 8.84 8.40
CA LYS A 66 19.85 7.39 8.43
C LYS A 66 20.52 7.00 9.75
N ARG A 67 20.05 5.92 10.37
CA ARG A 67 20.55 5.46 11.69
C ARG A 67 22.07 5.32 11.78
N ARG A 68 22.73 4.89 10.69
CA ARG A 68 24.18 4.64 10.65
C ARG A 68 24.99 5.75 9.97
N SER A 69 24.37 6.87 9.61
CA SER A 69 25.06 7.95 8.89
C SER A 69 24.53 9.31 9.31
N SER A 70 25.43 10.16 9.80
CA SER A 70 25.14 11.55 10.15
C SER A 70 24.93 12.46 8.94
N SER A 71 25.47 12.06 7.78
CA SER A 71 25.47 12.84 6.52
C SER A 71 24.41 12.41 5.50
N SER A 72 23.81 11.22 5.64
CA SER A 72 22.80 10.70 4.70
C SER A 72 21.39 10.73 5.28
N THR A 73 20.44 11.24 4.51
CA THR A 73 19.02 11.30 4.87
C THR A 73 18.17 10.29 4.09
N ARG A 74 16.95 10.03 4.57
CA ARG A 74 15.87 9.37 3.83
C ARG A 74 14.72 10.35 3.69
N THR A 75 14.22 10.49 2.48
CA THR A 75 12.95 11.19 2.22
C THR A 75 11.80 10.27 2.62
N ILE A 76 10.91 10.79 3.47
CA ILE A 76 9.67 10.16 3.89
C ILE A 76 8.52 10.96 3.26
N SER A 77 7.64 10.26 2.59
CA SER A 77 6.42 10.78 1.99
C SER A 77 5.25 10.21 2.80
N ALA A 78 4.78 10.95 3.80
CA ALA A 78 3.68 10.54 4.65
C ALA A 78 2.33 10.98 4.04
N PRO A 79 1.38 10.06 3.78
CA PRO A 79 0.09 10.41 3.21
C PRO A 79 -0.73 11.29 4.16
N ALA A 80 -1.52 12.19 3.60
CA ALA A 80 -2.51 12.99 4.33
C ALA A 80 -3.52 12.08 5.03
N LYS A 81 -4.11 12.54 6.14
CA LYS A 81 -4.91 11.72 7.07
C LYS A 81 -5.93 10.82 6.38
N SER A 82 -6.72 11.34 5.45
CA SER A 82 -7.77 10.56 4.78
C SER A 82 -7.20 9.57 3.75
N LEU A 83 -6.19 9.96 2.97
CA LEU A 83 -5.50 9.04 2.07
C LEU A 83 -4.80 7.92 2.85
N LYS A 84 -4.23 8.24 4.00
CA LYS A 84 -3.65 7.27 4.93
C LYS A 84 -4.68 6.26 5.41
N ILE A 85 -5.92 6.68 5.69
CA ILE A 85 -7.01 5.78 6.07
C ILE A 85 -7.38 4.85 4.91
N ILE A 86 -7.57 5.39 3.71
CA ILE A 86 -7.85 4.61 2.48
C ILE A 86 -6.75 3.56 2.27
N GLN A 87 -5.48 3.95 2.41
CA GLN A 87 -4.33 3.05 2.29
C GLN A 87 -4.28 2.01 3.41
N HIS A 88 -4.64 2.35 4.66
CA HIS A 88 -4.71 1.38 5.74
C HIS A 88 -5.79 0.32 5.51
N LYS A 89 -6.96 0.72 4.99
CA LYS A 89 -8.03 -0.20 4.64
C LYS A 89 -7.58 -1.10 3.47
N LEU A 90 -6.97 -0.52 2.42
CA LEU A 90 -6.45 -1.31 1.31
C LEU A 90 -5.34 -2.28 1.76
N ALA A 91 -4.46 -1.87 2.68
CA ALA A 91 -3.42 -2.76 3.21
C ALA A 91 -4.00 -3.96 3.97
N GLN A 92 -5.13 -3.79 4.68
CA GLN A 92 -5.85 -4.91 5.32
C GLN A 92 -6.38 -5.88 4.27
N VAL A 93 -7.03 -5.37 3.21
CA VAL A 93 -7.53 -6.22 2.12
C VAL A 93 -6.37 -6.97 1.45
N LEU A 94 -5.29 -6.28 1.09
CA LEU A 94 -4.14 -6.90 0.43
C LEU A 94 -3.47 -7.95 1.31
N ALA A 95 -3.41 -7.74 2.63
CA ALA A 95 -2.90 -8.75 3.56
C ALA A 95 -3.78 -10.00 3.62
N SER A 96 -5.08 -9.89 3.33
CA SER A 96 -6.01 -11.02 3.26
C SER A 96 -5.98 -11.74 1.91
N VAL A 97 -5.71 -11.03 0.82
CA VAL A 97 -5.64 -11.63 -0.54
C VAL A 97 -4.25 -12.21 -0.83
N TYR A 98 -3.19 -11.65 -0.25
CA TYR A 98 -1.83 -12.08 -0.49
C TYR A 98 -1.51 -13.41 0.21
N GLU A 99 -1.07 -14.39 -0.57
CA GLU A 99 -0.55 -15.67 -0.07
C GLU A 99 0.98 -15.65 -0.05
N PRO A 100 1.62 -15.39 1.10
CA PRO A 100 3.07 -15.29 1.18
C PRO A 100 3.74 -16.65 0.99
N LYS A 101 4.78 -16.69 0.15
CA LYS A 101 5.64 -17.88 0.02
C LYS A 101 6.39 -18.16 1.33
N ALA A 102 6.80 -19.41 1.53
CA ALA A 102 7.50 -19.86 2.73
C ALA A 102 8.72 -18.99 3.16
N PRO A 103 9.63 -18.55 2.25
CA PRO A 103 10.82 -17.78 2.63
C PRO A 103 10.56 -16.29 2.89
N VAL A 104 9.30 -15.82 2.82
CA VAL A 104 8.97 -14.43 3.11
C VAL A 104 8.89 -14.23 4.62
N HIS A 105 9.77 -13.37 5.16
CA HIS A 105 9.77 -12.95 6.56
C HIS A 105 9.48 -11.45 6.74
N GLY A 106 9.78 -10.62 5.73
CA GLY A 106 9.50 -9.18 5.76
C GLY A 106 8.00 -8.89 5.71
N PHE A 107 7.56 -7.93 6.52
CA PHE A 107 6.19 -7.39 6.54
C PHE A 107 5.07 -8.44 6.66
N ARG A 108 5.38 -9.61 7.24
CA ARG A 108 4.46 -10.73 7.38
C ARG A 108 4.11 -10.96 8.84
N LYS A 109 2.82 -11.11 9.13
CA LYS A 109 2.33 -11.46 10.47
C LYS A 109 2.93 -12.80 10.92
N GLY A 110 3.42 -12.86 12.16
CA GLY A 110 4.04 -14.05 12.73
C GLY A 110 5.46 -14.35 12.23
N LYS A 111 6.05 -13.48 11.41
CA LYS A 111 7.48 -13.54 11.05
C LYS A 111 8.23 -12.35 11.64
N SER A 112 9.52 -12.55 11.84
CA SER A 112 10.41 -11.57 12.46
C SER A 112 11.84 -11.69 11.91
N ILE A 113 12.66 -10.70 12.24
CA ILE A 113 14.11 -10.73 11.93
C ILE A 113 14.76 -11.98 12.52
N LEU A 114 14.32 -12.41 13.71
CA LEU A 114 14.79 -13.62 14.36
C LEU A 114 14.47 -14.87 13.52
N THR A 115 13.20 -15.06 13.15
CA THR A 115 12.79 -16.23 12.33
C THR A 115 13.51 -16.27 10.98
N ASN A 116 13.88 -15.11 10.43
CA ASN A 116 14.67 -15.05 9.20
C ASN A 116 16.11 -15.52 9.47
N ALA A 117 16.74 -14.99 10.51
CA ALA A 117 18.11 -15.33 10.89
C ALA A 117 18.27 -16.83 11.22
N GLU A 118 17.29 -17.45 11.89
CA GLU A 118 17.28 -18.87 12.24
C GLU A 118 17.51 -19.78 11.03
N ARG A 119 16.99 -19.41 9.85
CA ARG A 119 17.18 -20.17 8.60
C ARG A 119 18.62 -20.12 8.06
N HIS A 120 19.43 -19.20 8.55
CA HIS A 120 20.81 -18.96 8.12
C HIS A 120 21.85 -19.37 9.16
N VAL A 121 21.44 -19.71 10.38
CA VAL A 121 22.35 -20.20 11.43
C VAL A 121 23.01 -21.50 10.96
N ASN A 122 24.30 -21.66 11.28
CA ASN A 122 25.14 -22.82 10.93
C ASN A 122 25.30 -23.10 9.43
N GLN A 123 24.96 -22.15 8.56
CA GLN A 123 25.23 -22.26 7.13
C GLN A 123 26.70 -21.92 6.85
N LYS A 124 27.39 -22.78 6.08
CA LYS A 124 28.80 -22.60 5.72
C LYS A 124 29.05 -21.32 4.92
N TYR A 125 28.08 -20.91 4.11
CA TYR A 125 28.11 -19.70 3.30
C TYR A 125 26.77 -18.98 3.37
N VAL A 126 26.80 -17.65 3.47
CA VAL A 126 25.61 -16.79 3.47
C VAL A 126 25.82 -15.68 2.44
N LEU A 127 24.93 -15.62 1.45
CA LEU A 127 24.87 -14.55 0.48
C LEU A 127 24.02 -13.41 1.05
N ASN A 128 24.59 -12.20 1.10
CA ASN A 128 23.88 -10.99 1.50
C ASN A 128 23.68 -10.07 0.29
N VAL A 129 22.44 -9.79 -0.05
CA VAL A 129 22.03 -8.90 -1.15
C VAL A 129 21.08 -7.85 -0.59
N ASP A 130 21.32 -6.58 -0.94
CA ASP A 130 20.47 -5.46 -0.55
C ASP A 130 20.13 -4.62 -1.79
N LEU A 131 18.91 -4.10 -1.84
CA LEU A 131 18.43 -3.25 -2.93
C LEU A 131 18.52 -1.78 -2.53
N SER A 132 19.25 -0.99 -3.33
CA SER A 132 19.30 0.46 -3.15
C SER A 132 17.94 1.09 -3.43
N ASN A 133 17.52 2.01 -2.57
CA ASN A 133 16.26 2.77 -2.73
C ASN A 133 15.04 1.86 -3.00
N PHE A 134 14.90 0.77 -2.25
CA PHE A 134 13.90 -0.28 -2.48
C PHE A 134 12.49 0.23 -2.85
N PHE A 135 11.81 0.99 -1.99
CA PHE A 135 10.47 1.50 -2.30
C PHE A 135 10.45 2.48 -3.49
N PRO A 136 11.31 3.53 -3.53
CA PRO A 136 11.41 4.40 -4.71
C PRO A 136 11.65 3.68 -6.04
N SER A 137 12.33 2.52 -6.02
CA SER A 137 12.61 1.73 -7.23
C SER A 137 11.38 1.01 -7.82
N ILE A 138 10.27 0.95 -7.08
CA ILE A 138 9.02 0.32 -7.52
C ILE A 138 8.10 1.42 -8.05
N ASN A 139 8.02 1.53 -9.37
CA ASN A 139 7.25 2.58 -10.03
C ASN A 139 5.75 2.24 -10.20
N PHE A 140 4.96 3.24 -10.59
CA PHE A 140 3.52 3.09 -10.83
C PHE A 140 3.18 1.97 -11.80
N GLY A 141 3.93 1.87 -12.91
CA GLY A 141 3.73 0.83 -13.92
C GLY A 141 3.94 -0.59 -13.36
N ARG A 142 4.92 -0.78 -12.48
CA ARG A 142 5.17 -2.07 -11.81
C ARG A 142 4.02 -2.43 -10.85
N VAL A 143 3.53 -1.46 -10.08
CA VAL A 143 2.39 -1.68 -9.17
C VAL A 143 1.11 -2.00 -9.95
N ARG A 144 0.81 -1.24 -11.00
CA ARG A 144 -0.33 -1.51 -11.90
C ARG A 144 -0.20 -2.89 -12.55
N GLY A 145 0.98 -3.22 -13.09
CA GLY A 145 1.24 -4.50 -13.71
C GLY A 145 1.09 -5.68 -12.74
N MET A 146 1.48 -5.51 -11.48
CA MET A 146 1.27 -6.52 -10.44
C MET A 146 -0.22 -6.81 -10.23
N PHE A 147 -1.07 -5.79 -10.11
CA PHE A 147 -2.53 -5.98 -9.96
C PHE A 147 -3.19 -6.66 -11.17
N MET A 148 -2.64 -6.45 -12.37
CA MET A 148 -3.13 -7.09 -13.60
C MET A 148 -2.61 -8.53 -13.78
N ALA A 149 -1.50 -8.87 -13.13
CA ALA A 149 -0.88 -10.19 -13.23
C ALA A 149 -1.53 -11.23 -12.30
N VAL A 150 -1.19 -12.50 -12.50
CA VAL A 150 -1.53 -13.60 -11.58
C VAL A 150 -0.88 -13.32 -10.21
N PRO A 151 -1.57 -13.51 -9.08
CA PRO A 151 -2.89 -14.14 -8.93
C PRO A 151 -4.09 -13.19 -9.03
N TYR A 152 -3.88 -11.87 -9.07
CA TYR A 152 -4.97 -10.89 -8.92
C TYR A 152 -5.82 -10.71 -10.18
N LYS A 153 -5.20 -10.71 -11.38
CA LYS A 153 -5.86 -10.65 -12.69
C LYS A 153 -6.96 -9.56 -12.79
N LEU A 154 -6.73 -8.40 -12.19
CA LEU A 154 -7.71 -7.31 -12.20
C LEU A 154 -7.73 -6.59 -13.55
N ASP A 155 -8.89 -6.06 -13.91
CA ASP A 155 -9.04 -5.20 -15.09
C ASP A 155 -8.12 -3.97 -15.01
N GLU A 156 -7.65 -3.52 -16.17
CA GLU A 156 -6.75 -2.38 -16.30
C GLU A 156 -7.24 -1.13 -15.56
N LYS A 157 -8.54 -0.82 -15.61
CA LYS A 157 -9.10 0.37 -14.97
C LYS A 157 -9.02 0.27 -13.46
N VAL A 158 -9.35 -0.90 -12.91
CA VAL A 158 -9.29 -1.18 -11.48
C VAL A 158 -7.84 -1.15 -10.99
N ALA A 159 -6.95 -1.86 -11.68
CA ALA A 159 -5.52 -1.90 -11.37
C ALA A 159 -4.89 -0.49 -11.38
N THR A 160 -5.31 0.38 -12.30
CA THR A 160 -4.85 1.76 -12.39
C THR A 160 -5.26 2.56 -11.15
N VAL A 161 -6.52 2.45 -10.71
CA VAL A 161 -6.99 3.16 -9.51
C VAL A 161 -6.32 2.63 -8.24
N LEU A 162 -6.15 1.32 -8.10
CA LEU A 162 -5.40 0.73 -6.97
C LEU A 162 -3.94 1.22 -6.96
N ALA A 163 -3.28 1.26 -8.12
CA ALA A 163 -1.94 1.81 -8.23
C ALA A 163 -1.89 3.31 -7.88
N GLN A 164 -2.90 4.10 -8.23
CA GLN A 164 -2.99 5.52 -7.84
C GLN A 164 -3.17 5.71 -6.33
N ILE A 165 -3.88 4.78 -5.66
CA ILE A 165 -3.97 4.77 -4.20
C ILE A 165 -2.61 4.48 -3.59
N CYS A 166 -1.83 3.55 -4.16
CA CYS A 166 -0.57 3.08 -3.57
C CYS A 166 0.63 3.98 -3.86
N CYS A 167 0.68 4.63 -5.03
CA CYS A 167 1.84 5.35 -5.50
C CYS A 167 1.74 6.86 -5.32
N PHE A 168 2.89 7.49 -5.19
CA PHE A 168 3.07 8.94 -5.21
C PHE A 168 4.38 9.22 -5.95
N ASN A 169 4.42 10.24 -6.81
CA ASN A 169 5.59 10.61 -7.62
C ASN A 169 6.14 9.46 -8.49
N ASN A 170 5.24 8.66 -9.07
CA ASN A 170 5.61 7.48 -9.86
C ASN A 170 6.45 6.45 -9.09
N GLU A 171 6.35 6.43 -7.75
CA GLU A 171 7.06 5.50 -6.89
C GLU A 171 6.17 4.98 -5.75
N LEU A 172 6.58 3.90 -5.09
CA LEU A 172 6.03 3.54 -3.78
C LEU A 172 6.62 4.45 -2.70
N PRO A 173 5.79 5.25 -2.00
CA PRO A 173 6.28 6.19 -1.03
C PRO A 173 6.73 5.49 0.25
N GLN A 174 7.88 5.92 0.77
CA GLN A 174 8.31 5.56 2.12
C GLN A 174 7.41 6.26 3.13
N GLY A 175 6.52 5.51 3.79
CA GLY A 175 5.60 6.04 4.80
C GLY A 175 4.11 5.77 4.52
N ALA A 176 3.76 5.28 3.32
CA ALA A 176 2.39 4.83 3.06
C ALA A 176 2.12 3.44 3.66
N PRO A 177 0.93 3.21 4.26
CA PRO A 177 0.54 1.92 4.81
C PRO A 177 0.54 0.76 3.80
N THR A 178 0.32 1.03 2.51
CA THR A 178 0.27 0.00 1.46
C THR A 178 1.65 -0.41 0.96
N SER A 179 2.65 0.47 0.99
CA SER A 179 3.98 0.20 0.41
C SER A 179 4.59 -1.13 0.87
N PRO A 180 4.57 -1.50 2.17
CA PRO A 180 5.13 -2.76 2.64
C PRO A 180 4.51 -4.01 1.99
N ILE A 181 3.18 -4.07 1.92
CA ILE A 181 2.47 -5.25 1.39
C ILE A 181 2.54 -5.31 -0.14
N VAL A 182 2.51 -4.16 -0.81
CA VAL A 182 2.67 -4.07 -2.28
C VAL A 182 4.10 -4.44 -2.72
N SER A 183 5.10 -4.23 -1.87
CA SER A 183 6.49 -4.56 -2.19
C SER A 183 6.88 -6.03 -1.97
N ASN A 184 5.96 -6.85 -1.44
CA ASN A 184 6.18 -8.25 -1.06
C ASN A 184 5.88 -9.20 -2.23
#